data_AF-A0A979H0H7-F1
#
_entry.id   AF-A0A979H0H7-F1
#
_cell.length_a   1.000
_cell.length_b   1.000
_cell.length_c   1.000
_cell.angle_alpha   90.00
_cell.angle_beta   90.00
_cell.angle_gamma   90.00
#
_symmetry.space_group_name_H-M   'P 1'
#
loop_
_entity.id
_entity.type
_entity.pdbx_description
1 polymer ?
#
loop_
_entity_poly.entity_id
_entity_poly.type
_entity_poly.pdbx_seq_one_letter_code
_entity_poly.pdbx_strand_id
1 'polypeptide(L)'
;MKRISLLTCAIALLFVTCKKDDHLSPVPDEFKALVGRWKLVATYDYINDDQPILWTPTTGEKEMTLNANGSMTGDYYRHDYNAFKVGTNYNYVRPFDSVIFVYQHNGTPKDTMRYIIRKLDADTLTLNGFCIELCGQKYARIKQ
;
A
#
# COMPACT_ATOMS: atom_id res chain seq x y z
N MET A 1 59.23 6.28 7.77
CA MET A 1 57.96 6.27 8.53
C MET A 1 56.96 7.24 7.90
N LYS A 2 56.21 6.85 6.85
CA LYS A 2 55.20 7.70 6.16
C LYS A 2 54.23 6.84 5.33
N ARG A 3 53.60 5.82 5.92
CA ARG A 3 52.64 4.94 5.19
C ARG A 3 51.33 4.65 5.93
N ILE A 4 51.08 5.26 7.08
CA ILE A 4 49.94 4.88 7.94
C ILE A 4 48.75 5.87 7.85
N SER A 5 48.91 7.07 7.27
CA SER A 5 47.85 8.11 7.31
C SER A 5 46.79 8.07 6.20
N LEU A 6 46.87 7.19 5.20
CA LEU A 6 45.89 7.16 4.09
C LEU A 6 44.80 6.09 4.24
N LEU A 7 44.99 5.10 5.12
CA LEU A 7 44.06 3.98 5.25
C LEU A 7 42.84 4.30 6.15
N THR A 8 42.99 5.24 7.09
CA THR A 8 41.93 5.61 8.04
C THR A 8 40.84 6.51 7.43
N CYS A 9 41.14 7.32 6.41
CA CYS A 9 40.11 8.11 5.70
C CYS A 9 39.20 7.25 4.81
N ALA A 10 39.69 6.12 4.29
CA ALA A 10 38.90 5.26 3.40
C ALA A 10 37.80 4.47 4.14
N ILE A 11 38.03 4.14 5.42
CA ILE A 11 37.07 3.37 6.23
C ILE A 11 35.94 4.26 6.77
N ALA A 12 36.21 5.55 7.02
CA ALA A 12 35.19 6.50 7.46
C ALA A 12 34.17 6.87 6.35
N LEU A 13 34.55 6.74 5.08
CA LEU A 13 33.67 6.99 3.92
C LEU A 13 32.67 5.84 3.65
N LEU A 14 32.84 4.67 4.26
CA LEU A 14 31.93 3.54 4.09
C LEU A 14 30.67 3.60 4.98
N PHE A 15 30.59 4.58 5.90
CA PHE A 15 29.48 4.65 6.88
C PHE A 15 28.35 5.64 6.52
N VAL A 16 28.43 6.38 5.41
CA VAL A 16 27.41 7.42 5.11
C VAL A 16 26.95 7.39 3.66
N THR A 17 26.42 6.27 3.18
CA THR A 17 25.39 6.31 2.13
C THR A 17 24.40 5.13 2.23
N CYS A 18 23.90 4.81 3.42
CA CYS A 18 22.53 4.29 3.46
C CYS A 18 21.63 5.49 3.23
N LYS A 19 21.42 5.88 1.97
CA LYS A 19 20.31 6.76 1.62
C LYS A 19 19.07 6.01 2.10
N LYS A 20 18.48 6.50 3.19
CA LYS A 20 17.14 6.07 3.56
C LYS A 20 16.30 6.39 2.33
N ASP A 21 15.55 5.42 1.81
CA ASP A 21 14.63 5.69 0.73
C ASP A 21 13.55 6.64 1.26
N ASP A 22 13.82 7.94 1.17
CA ASP A 22 13.04 9.03 1.78
C ASP A 22 11.60 9.10 1.25
N HIS A 23 11.29 8.31 0.23
CA HIS A 23 9.98 8.24 -0.42
C HIS A 23 9.12 7.06 0.07
N LEU A 24 9.67 6.12 0.85
CA LEU A 24 8.89 5.10 1.51
C LEU A 24 8.41 5.60 2.88
N SER A 25 7.12 5.45 3.14
CA SER A 25 6.50 5.85 4.40
C SER A 25 6.24 4.59 5.24
N PRO A 26 6.95 4.39 6.37
CA PRO A 26 6.67 3.27 7.25
C PRO A 26 5.20 3.23 7.64
N VAL A 27 4.65 2.02 7.71
CA VAL A 27 3.25 1.82 8.09
C VAL A 27 3.09 2.22 9.56
N PRO A 28 2.15 3.13 9.89
CA PRO A 28 1.87 3.48 11.29
C PRO A 28 1.43 2.26 12.11
N ASP A 29 1.75 2.24 13.41
CA ASP A 29 1.51 1.08 14.28
C ASP A 29 0.04 0.67 14.34
N GLU A 30 -0.87 1.63 14.29
CA GLU A 30 -2.31 1.42 14.26
C GLU A 30 -2.78 0.67 12.99
N PHE A 31 -1.98 0.68 11.93
CA PHE A 31 -2.23 -0.02 10.67
C PHE A 31 -1.29 -1.21 10.45
N LYS A 32 -0.58 -1.70 11.48
CA LYS A 32 0.32 -2.86 11.35
C LYS A 32 -0.39 -4.11 10.79
N ALA A 33 -1.70 -4.23 11.00
CA ALA A 33 -2.51 -5.29 10.43
C ALA A 33 -2.56 -5.25 8.90
N LEU A 34 -2.24 -4.14 8.23
CA LEU A 34 -2.12 -4.12 6.75
C LEU A 34 -0.92 -4.93 6.26
N VAL A 35 0.14 -5.03 7.05
CA VAL A 35 1.39 -5.66 6.63
C VAL A 35 1.16 -7.15 6.41
N GLY A 36 1.58 -7.66 5.26
CA GLY A 36 1.50 -9.07 4.89
C GLY A 36 1.02 -9.31 3.46
N ARG A 37 0.74 -10.57 3.17
CA ARG A 37 0.25 -11.06 1.88
C ARG A 37 -1.26 -11.21 1.89
N TRP A 38 -1.89 -10.76 0.81
CA TRP A 38 -3.33 -10.68 0.67
C TRP A 38 -3.75 -11.23 -0.68
N LYS A 39 -4.79 -12.07 -0.70
CA LYS A 39 -5.41 -12.60 -1.92
C LYS A 39 -6.75 -11.92 -2.14
N LEU A 40 -6.99 -11.43 -3.35
CA LEU A 40 -8.31 -10.94 -3.74
C LEU A 40 -9.28 -12.13 -3.80
N VAL A 41 -10.39 -12.05 -3.05
CA VAL A 41 -11.38 -13.14 -2.95
C VAL A 41 -12.76 -12.73 -3.44
N ALA A 42 -13.08 -11.44 -3.44
CA ALA A 42 -14.33 -10.93 -4.00
C ALA A 42 -14.18 -9.47 -4.44
N THR A 43 -14.99 -9.09 -5.41
CA THR A 43 -15.19 -7.70 -5.82
C THR A 43 -16.67 -7.38 -5.82
N TYR A 44 -17.01 -6.11 -5.72
CA TYR A 44 -18.30 -5.63 -6.17
C TYR A 44 -18.09 -4.40 -7.02
N ASP A 45 -18.91 -4.29 -8.06
CA ASP A 45 -19.10 -3.06 -8.79
C ASP A 45 -20.52 -2.60 -8.48
N TYR A 46 -20.66 -1.37 -8.04
CA TYR A 46 -21.96 -0.83 -7.68
C TYR A 46 -22.74 -0.53 -8.95
N ILE A 47 -23.92 -1.12 -9.07
CA ILE A 47 -24.73 -1.01 -10.29
C ILE A 47 -25.81 0.06 -10.13
N ASN A 48 -26.35 0.32 -8.93
CA ASN A 48 -27.42 1.32 -8.66
C ASN A 48 -27.56 1.66 -7.16
N ASP A 49 -28.10 2.84 -6.84
CA ASP A 49 -28.25 3.38 -5.47
C ASP A 49 -29.22 2.61 -4.54
N ASP A 50 -30.16 1.86 -5.11
CA ASP A 50 -31.25 1.22 -4.36
C ASP A 50 -31.06 -0.29 -4.15
N GLN A 51 -29.89 -0.84 -4.51
CA GLN A 51 -29.62 -2.27 -4.40
C GLN A 51 -28.58 -2.57 -3.30
N PRO A 52 -28.73 -3.69 -2.58
CA PRO A 52 -27.70 -4.11 -1.64
C PRO A 52 -26.36 -4.36 -2.35
N ILE A 53 -25.25 -4.09 -1.65
CA ILE A 53 -23.91 -4.43 -2.16
C ILE A 53 -23.81 -5.95 -2.31
N LEU A 54 -23.63 -6.43 -3.54
CA LEU A 54 -23.45 -7.84 -3.87
C LEU A 54 -21.97 -8.12 -4.14
N TRP A 55 -21.34 -8.88 -3.25
CA TRP A 55 -19.97 -9.34 -3.44
C TRP A 55 -19.94 -10.54 -4.38
N THR A 56 -19.26 -10.38 -5.50
CA THR A 56 -19.00 -11.44 -6.47
C THR A 56 -17.63 -12.07 -6.18
N PRO A 57 -17.57 -13.40 -5.93
CA PRO A 57 -16.30 -14.09 -5.75
C PRO A 57 -15.40 -13.93 -6.98
N THR A 58 -14.10 -13.70 -6.76
CA THR A 58 -13.12 -13.66 -7.86
C THR A 58 -12.51 -15.03 -8.09
N THR A 59 -12.42 -15.46 -9.34
CA THR A 59 -11.77 -16.73 -9.74
C THR A 59 -10.26 -16.59 -9.98
N GLY A 60 -9.73 -15.37 -10.02
CA GLY A 60 -8.32 -15.10 -10.29
C GLY A 60 -7.41 -15.23 -9.06
N GLU A 61 -6.12 -15.47 -9.30
CA GLU A 61 -5.05 -15.53 -8.29
C GLU A 61 -4.40 -14.17 -8.04
N LYS A 62 -5.19 -13.09 -8.00
CA LYS A 62 -4.64 -11.76 -7.75
C LYS A 62 -4.19 -11.64 -6.30
N GLU A 63 -2.92 -11.35 -6.10
CA GLU A 63 -2.31 -11.15 -4.79
C GLU A 63 -1.64 -9.78 -4.68
N MET A 64 -1.51 -9.32 -3.44
CA MET A 64 -0.69 -8.15 -3.10
C MET A 64 0.10 -8.41 -1.81
N THR A 65 1.27 -7.82 -1.72
CA THR A 65 2.08 -7.79 -0.50
C THR A 65 2.28 -6.35 -0.06
N LEU A 66 1.96 -6.05 1.19
CA LEU A 66 2.20 -4.76 1.82
C LEU A 66 3.28 -4.92 2.88
N ASN A 67 4.41 -4.22 2.74
CA ASN A 67 5.53 -4.32 3.66
C ASN A 67 5.51 -3.21 4.71
N ALA A 68 6.08 -3.48 5.88
CA ALA A 68 6.11 -2.52 7.00
C ALA A 68 6.84 -1.21 6.68
N ASN A 69 7.78 -1.22 5.74
CA ASN A 69 8.49 -0.03 5.30
C ASN A 69 7.66 0.85 4.33
N GLY A 70 6.47 0.42 3.91
CA GLY A 70 5.65 1.14 2.92
C GLY A 70 5.91 0.73 1.46
N SER A 71 6.76 -0.27 1.20
CA SER A 71 6.84 -0.86 -0.14
C SER A 71 5.72 -1.88 -0.35
N MET A 72 5.38 -2.13 -1.61
CA MET A 72 4.36 -3.10 -1.98
C MET A 72 4.67 -3.80 -3.29
N THR A 73 4.05 -4.96 -3.49
CA THR A 73 4.03 -5.69 -4.76
C THR A 73 2.63 -6.23 -5.00
N GLY A 74 2.25 -6.50 -6.25
CA GLY A 74 0.99 -7.17 -6.56
C GLY A 74 0.45 -6.87 -7.95
N ASP A 75 -0.61 -7.59 -8.31
CA ASP A 75 -1.31 -7.41 -9.58
C ASP A 75 -2.37 -6.29 -9.47
N TYR A 76 -1.89 -5.05 -9.59
CA TYR A 76 -2.74 -3.88 -9.71
C TYR A 76 -3.03 -3.54 -11.17
N TYR A 77 -4.06 -2.72 -11.39
CA TYR A 77 -4.43 -2.20 -12.71
C TYR A 77 -3.28 -1.51 -13.46
N ARG A 78 -2.29 -1.00 -12.71
CA ARG A 78 -0.99 -0.58 -13.25
C ARG A 78 0.12 -1.32 -12.49
N HIS A 79 0.92 -2.09 -13.23
CA HIS A 79 2.02 -2.91 -12.71
C HIS A 79 3.22 -2.10 -12.19
N ASP A 80 3.13 -0.77 -12.21
CA ASP A 80 4.21 0.13 -11.82
C ASP A 80 4.08 0.65 -10.37
N TYR A 81 2.94 0.44 -9.71
CA TYR A 81 2.77 0.78 -8.30
C TYR A 81 3.51 -0.17 -7.37
N ASN A 82 4.47 0.38 -6.62
CA ASN A 82 5.39 -0.38 -5.77
C ASN A 82 5.59 0.25 -4.37
N ALA A 83 4.87 1.31 -4.04
CA ALA A 83 4.86 1.92 -2.71
C ALA A 83 3.44 2.33 -2.28
N PHE A 84 3.23 2.35 -0.96
CA PHE A 84 2.01 2.85 -0.35
C PHE A 84 2.27 3.64 0.92
N LYS A 85 1.30 4.48 1.27
CA LYS A 85 1.21 5.12 2.57
C LYS A 85 -0.22 5.11 3.07
N VAL A 86 -0.39 5.13 4.39
CA VAL A 86 -1.70 5.26 5.03
C VAL A 86 -1.84 6.67 5.58
N GLY A 87 -3.03 7.25 5.43
CA GLY A 87 -3.35 8.54 6.02
C GLY A 87 -4.86 8.75 6.10
N THR A 88 -5.26 9.92 6.58
CA THR A 88 -6.67 10.32 6.61
C THR A 88 -7.06 11.00 5.31
N ASN A 89 -8.23 10.67 4.75
CA ASN A 89 -8.78 11.48 3.66
C ASN A 89 -9.33 12.81 4.22
N TYR A 90 -8.85 13.94 3.70
CA TYR A 90 -9.35 15.25 4.09
C TYR A 90 -10.46 15.79 3.16
N ASN A 91 -10.78 15.10 2.07
CA ASN A 91 -11.71 15.63 1.06
C ASN A 91 -13.14 15.07 1.13
N TYR A 92 -14.04 16.00 1.46
CA TYR A 92 -15.40 16.27 0.95
C TYR A 92 -16.66 15.48 1.35
N VAL A 93 -16.65 14.27 1.94
CA VAL A 93 -17.94 13.62 2.28
C VAL A 93 -17.99 12.91 3.64
N ARG A 94 -16.88 12.31 4.09
CA ARG A 94 -16.78 11.71 5.42
C ARG A 94 -15.40 12.00 6.00
N PRO A 95 -15.25 12.98 6.92
CA PRO A 95 -14.03 13.05 7.72
C PRO A 95 -13.88 11.69 8.44
N PHE A 96 -12.65 11.24 8.66
CA PHE A 96 -12.26 10.04 9.42
C PHE A 96 -12.12 8.69 8.68
N ASP A 97 -12.39 8.59 7.38
CA ASP A 97 -12.06 7.36 6.64
C ASP A 97 -10.53 7.27 6.42
N SER A 98 -9.94 6.15 6.88
CA SER A 98 -8.52 5.84 6.65
C SER A 98 -8.32 5.42 5.19
N VAL A 99 -7.28 5.95 4.54
CA VAL A 99 -7.02 5.77 3.11
C VAL A 99 -5.63 5.22 2.88
N ILE A 100 -5.56 4.24 1.98
CA ILE A 100 -4.32 3.78 1.36
C ILE A 100 -4.10 4.59 0.09
N PHE A 101 -2.96 5.27 0.02
CA PHE A 101 -2.45 5.91 -1.18
C PHE A 101 -1.40 4.98 -1.77
N VAL A 102 -1.64 4.42 -2.95
CA VAL A 102 -0.65 3.61 -3.68
C VAL A 102 -0.07 4.47 -4.79
N TYR A 103 1.25 4.41 -4.95
CA TYR A 103 2.00 5.26 -5.86
C TYR A 103 3.26 4.56 -6.37
N GLN A 104 3.83 5.11 -7.43
CA GLN A 104 5.12 4.67 -7.93
C GLN A 104 6.19 5.35 -7.08
N HIS A 105 7.06 4.57 -6.44
CA HIS A 105 8.14 5.06 -5.59
C HIS A 105 9.03 6.09 -6.31
N ASN A 106 9.25 5.90 -7.61
CA ASN A 106 10.04 6.79 -8.47
C ASN A 106 9.19 7.71 -9.36
N GLY A 107 7.86 7.70 -9.18
CA GLY A 107 6.93 8.46 -10.01
C GLY A 107 6.54 9.80 -9.41
N THR A 108 5.67 10.54 -10.12
CA THR A 108 5.21 11.83 -9.61
C THR A 108 4.14 11.63 -8.53
N PRO A 109 3.99 12.54 -7.55
CA PRO A 109 2.91 12.46 -6.55
C PRO A 109 1.49 12.42 -7.15
N LYS A 110 1.34 12.77 -8.43
CA LYS A 110 0.07 12.72 -9.17
C LYS A 110 -0.29 11.30 -9.59
N ASP A 111 0.67 10.38 -9.66
CA ASP A 111 0.47 8.96 -9.96
C ASP A 111 0.02 8.20 -8.71
N THR A 112 -1.03 8.68 -8.05
CA THR A 112 -1.53 8.08 -6.81
C THR A 112 -2.94 7.56 -7.00
N MET A 113 -3.14 6.25 -6.85
CA MET A 113 -4.48 5.68 -6.63
C MET A 113 -4.81 5.69 -5.14
N ARG A 114 -6.11 5.78 -4.83
CA ARG A 114 -6.60 5.88 -3.45
C ARG A 114 -7.61 4.79 -3.19
N TYR A 115 -7.55 4.21 -1.99
CA TYR A 115 -8.51 3.23 -1.51
C TYR A 115 -8.95 3.58 -0.09
N ILE A 116 -10.25 3.61 0.15
CA ILE A 116 -10.80 3.74 1.50
C ILE A 116 -10.76 2.37 2.18
N ILE A 117 -10.19 2.30 3.38
CA ILE A 117 -10.23 1.11 4.21
C ILE A 117 -11.62 1.02 4.84
N ARG A 118 -12.44 0.07 4.39
CA ARG A 118 -13.76 -0.22 4.98
C ARG A 118 -13.69 -1.20 6.13
N LYS A 119 -12.78 -2.16 6.03
CA LYS A 119 -12.54 -3.16 7.07
C LYS A 119 -11.08 -3.57 7.06
N LEU A 120 -10.49 -3.64 8.24
CA LEU A 120 -9.16 -4.18 8.47
C LEU A 120 -9.17 -4.98 9.75
N ASP A 121 -8.95 -6.29 9.63
CA ASP A 121 -8.68 -7.17 10.76
C ASP A 121 -7.53 -8.13 10.42
N ALA A 122 -7.27 -9.09 11.31
CA ALA A 122 -6.16 -10.03 11.15
C ALA A 122 -6.26 -10.87 9.88
N ASP A 123 -7.45 -11.18 9.36
CA ASP A 123 -7.62 -12.11 8.23
C ASP A 123 -8.36 -11.48 7.03
N THR A 124 -8.99 -10.32 7.22
CA THR A 124 -9.84 -9.64 6.22
C THR A 124 -9.40 -8.20 6.01
N LEU A 125 -9.26 -7.83 4.74
CA LEU A 125 -9.13 -6.44 4.30
C LEU A 125 -10.22 -6.13 3.27
N THR A 126 -10.93 -5.03 3.45
CA THR A 126 -11.91 -4.54 2.48
C THR A 126 -11.58 -3.11 2.11
N LEU A 127 -11.38 -2.90 0.81
CA LEU A 127 -11.00 -1.63 0.21
C LEU A 127 -12.12 -1.15 -0.71
N ASN A 128 -12.41 0.14 -0.69
CA ASN A 128 -13.23 0.77 -1.72
C ASN A 128 -12.35 1.67 -2.59
N GLY A 129 -12.32 1.41 -3.88
CA GLY A 129 -11.70 2.30 -4.86
C GLY A 129 -12.53 3.56 -5.07
N PHE A 130 -11.85 4.66 -5.40
CA PHE A 130 -12.49 5.87 -5.91
C PHE A 130 -12.78 5.72 -7.42
N CYS A 131 -13.72 4.86 -7.79
CA CYS A 131 -14.33 4.88 -9.12
C CYS A 131 -15.64 5.67 -9.07
N ILE A 132 -16.13 6.11 -10.25
CA ILE A 132 -17.34 6.94 -10.40
C ILE A 132 -18.55 6.30 -9.69
N GLU A 133 -18.62 4.98 -9.68
CA GLU A 133 -19.76 4.23 -9.12
C GLU A 133 -19.48 3.64 -7.73
N LEU A 134 -18.29 3.78 -7.13
CA LEU A 134 -17.84 3.02 -5.96
C LEU A 134 -17.70 1.51 -6.25
N CYS A 135 -16.48 1.01 -6.12
CA CYS A 135 -16.13 -0.38 -6.40
C CYS A 135 -15.36 -0.88 -5.19
N GLY A 136 -15.66 -2.10 -4.76
CA GLY A 136 -15.05 -2.69 -3.59
C GLY A 136 -14.24 -3.92 -3.93
N GLN A 137 -13.18 -4.11 -3.15
CA GLN A 137 -12.30 -5.25 -3.22
C GLN A 137 -12.17 -5.85 -1.83
N LYS A 138 -12.37 -7.16 -1.74
CA LYS A 138 -12.23 -7.92 -0.51
C LYS A 138 -11.06 -8.87 -0.64
N TYR A 139 -10.18 -8.81 0.34
CA TYR A 139 -8.98 -9.61 0.43
C TYR A 139 -9.00 -10.50 1.67
N ALA A 140 -8.48 -11.71 1.50
CA ALA A 140 -8.17 -12.62 2.60
C ALA A 140 -6.67 -12.68 2.82
N ARG A 141 -6.23 -12.76 4.08
CA ARG A 141 -4.81 -12.93 4.38
C ARG A 141 -4.34 -14.31 3.91
N ILE A 142 -3.18 -14.33 3.27
CA ILE A 142 -2.47 -15.58 2.96
C ILE A 142 -1.62 -15.92 4.19
N LYS A 143 -2.00 -17.00 4.89
CA LYS A 143 -1.24 -17.53 6.02
C LYS A 143 -0.01 -18.27 5.45
N GLN A 144 1.17 -17.94 5.97
CA GLN A 144 2.41 -18.66 5.68
C GLN A 144 2.49 -19.93 6.51
#